data_AF-A0A8H5G6R6-F1
#
_entry.id   AF-A0A8H5G6R6-F1
#
_cell.length_a   1.000
_cell.length_b   1.000
_cell.length_c   1.000
_cell.angle_alpha   90.00
_cell.angle_beta   90.00
_cell.angle_gamma   90.00
#
_symmetry.space_group_name_H-M   'P 1'
#
loop_
_entity.id
_entity.type
_entity.pdbx_description
1 polymer ?
#
loop_
_entity_poly.entity_id
_entity_poly.type
_entity_poly.pdbx_seq_one_letter_code
_entity_poly.pdbx_strand_id
1 'polypeptide(L)'
;MATAHYSQLPPAANFNSLPSHHPYRRRNMHVCDSCGDVEPQNGSRFFICGGCLCSVYCSDKCQRHSWGTHRPMCQSNAREYAVAEHNVYGDPRLAQRLGNFISKHEQLIQWAGMQALQVKRMPSNVRHKALLIVLDYQPHSKSVLQFSLVETQIIPLNTALHGSSPALLDELKRREQRSRKSGGLGALVVVVQCGIPGTCQVVPVEIPRNVPWDSRDDWEPTLRKFVSEGRTDFMPISTTSQGIIYG
;
A
#
# COMPACT_ATOMS: atom_id res chain seq x y z
N MET A 1 -24.40 4.41 22.47
CA MET A 1 -23.55 3.71 23.47
C MET A 1 -23.02 2.38 22.90
N ALA A 2 -22.25 2.41 21.80
CA ALA A 2 -21.72 1.18 21.15
C ALA A 2 -20.20 1.21 20.92
N THR A 3 -19.51 2.23 21.45
CA THR A 3 -18.06 2.43 21.26
C THR A 3 -17.20 1.59 22.21
N ALA A 4 -17.76 1.08 23.32
CA ALA A 4 -16.98 0.45 24.38
C ALA A 4 -16.56 -1.00 24.12
N HIS A 5 -17.21 -1.74 23.20
CA HIS A 5 -16.87 -3.15 22.95
C HIS A 5 -15.75 -3.35 21.90
N TYR A 6 -15.49 -2.37 21.03
CA TYR A 6 -14.49 -2.51 19.96
C TYR A 6 -13.04 -2.42 20.46
N SER A 7 -12.80 -1.75 21.59
CA SER A 7 -11.47 -1.56 22.17
C SER A 7 -10.85 -2.84 22.75
N GLN A 8 -11.61 -3.93 22.87
CA GLN A 8 -11.13 -5.21 23.41
C GLN A 8 -10.70 -6.21 22.33
N LEU A 9 -11.10 -6.02 21.07
CA LEU A 9 -10.70 -6.90 19.98
C LEU A 9 -9.33 -6.49 19.43
N PRO A 10 -8.45 -7.46 19.12
CA PRO A 10 -7.18 -7.16 18.48
C PRO A 10 -7.42 -6.49 17.11
N PRO A 11 -6.52 -5.61 16.64
CA PRO A 11 -6.70 -4.89 15.37
C PRO A 11 -6.55 -5.77 14.12
N ALA A 12 -6.00 -6.98 14.29
CA ALA A 12 -5.84 -7.98 13.23
C ALA A 12 -6.16 -9.38 13.77
N ALA A 13 -6.68 -10.26 12.91
CA ALA A 13 -7.04 -11.64 13.27
C ALA A 13 -5.85 -12.41 13.87
N ASN A 14 -4.67 -12.13 13.35
CA ASN A 14 -3.41 -12.77 13.66
C ASN A 14 -2.50 -11.90 14.53
N PHE A 15 -3.04 -10.87 15.19
CA PHE A 15 -2.27 -9.89 15.96
C PHE A 15 -1.43 -10.54 17.07
N ASN A 16 -2.01 -11.50 17.80
CA ASN A 16 -1.36 -12.23 18.89
C ASN A 16 -0.74 -13.57 18.45
N SER A 17 -0.92 -13.95 17.19
CA SER A 17 -0.38 -15.21 16.66
C SER A 17 1.12 -15.06 16.39
N LEU A 18 1.87 -16.15 16.58
CA LEU A 18 3.26 -16.21 16.13
C LEU A 18 3.35 -15.99 14.62
N PRO A 19 4.44 -15.39 14.10
CA PRO A 19 4.65 -15.23 12.67
C PRO A 19 4.54 -16.58 11.96
N SER A 20 3.52 -16.74 11.11
CA SER A 20 3.33 -18.00 10.40
C SER A 20 4.44 -18.20 9.36
N HIS A 21 5.16 -19.31 9.44
CA HIS A 21 6.13 -19.72 8.41
C HIS A 21 5.47 -20.13 7.09
N HIS A 22 4.16 -20.39 7.11
CA HIS A 22 3.34 -20.59 5.91
C HIS A 22 2.47 -19.35 5.71
N PRO A 23 2.86 -18.42 4.83
CA PRO A 23 2.04 -17.26 4.56
C PRO A 23 0.81 -17.76 3.82
N TYR A 24 -0.30 -17.91 4.54
CA TYR A 24 -1.61 -17.90 3.92
C TYR A 24 -1.79 -16.46 3.40
N ARG A 25 -1.18 -16.15 2.25
CA ARG A 25 -1.43 -14.89 1.56
C ARG A 25 -2.89 -14.93 1.13
N ARG A 26 -3.77 -14.41 1.98
CA ARG A 26 -5.09 -13.96 1.54
C ARG A 26 -4.86 -13.08 0.32
N ARG A 27 -5.55 -13.40 -0.77
CA ARG A 27 -5.33 -12.76 -2.06
C ARG A 27 -5.85 -11.34 -1.95
N ASN A 28 -4.96 -10.37 -1.96
CA ASN A 28 -5.36 -9.01 -2.33
C ASN A 28 -6.04 -9.13 -3.70
N MET A 29 -7.27 -8.66 -3.83
CA MET A 29 -7.97 -8.62 -5.12
C MET A 29 -7.27 -7.60 -6.00
N HIS A 30 -6.20 -8.03 -6.65
CA HIS A 30 -5.45 -7.22 -7.59
C HIS A 30 -6.31 -6.96 -8.82
N VAL A 31 -6.23 -5.75 -9.36
CA VAL A 31 -6.92 -5.36 -10.60
C VAL A 31 -5.90 -5.19 -11.70
N CYS A 32 -6.13 -5.79 -12.86
CA CYS A 32 -5.24 -5.64 -14.00
C CYS A 32 -5.26 -4.19 -14.50
N ASP A 33 -4.10 -3.55 -14.55
CA ASP A 33 -3.96 -2.16 -14.98
C ASP A 33 -4.29 -1.93 -16.47
N SER A 34 -4.38 -3.00 -17.26
CA SER A 34 -4.71 -2.92 -18.70
C SER A 34 -6.18 -3.19 -18.99
N CYS A 35 -6.76 -4.30 -18.49
CA CYS A 35 -8.12 -4.72 -18.83
C CYS A 35 -9.15 -4.48 -17.72
N GLY A 36 -8.71 -4.22 -16.48
CA GLY A 36 -9.61 -4.04 -15.34
C GLY A 36 -10.14 -5.35 -14.74
N ASP A 37 -9.72 -6.51 -15.22
CA ASP A 37 -10.08 -7.79 -14.61
C ASP A 37 -9.60 -7.84 -13.15
N VAL A 38 -10.38 -8.51 -12.31
CA VAL A 38 -10.04 -8.76 -10.91
C VAL A 38 -9.36 -10.12 -10.79
N GLU A 39 -8.27 -10.19 -10.04
CA GLU A 39 -7.53 -11.43 -9.82
C GLU A 39 -8.45 -12.48 -9.18
N PRO A 40 -8.59 -13.66 -9.81
CA PRO A 40 -9.51 -14.67 -9.32
C PRO A 40 -9.02 -15.30 -8.01
N GLN A 41 -9.97 -15.52 -7.09
CA GLN A 41 -9.70 -16.17 -5.81
C GLN A 41 -9.26 -17.63 -5.93
N ASN A 42 -9.46 -18.29 -7.08
CA ASN A 42 -9.04 -19.67 -7.35
C ASN A 42 -8.49 -19.82 -8.78
N GLY A 43 -7.64 -18.90 -9.25
CA GLY A 43 -7.01 -18.98 -10.56
C GLY A 43 -5.55 -18.51 -10.60
N SER A 44 -5.07 -18.28 -11.82
CA SER A 44 -3.72 -17.77 -12.09
C SER A 44 -3.49 -16.43 -11.42
N ARG A 45 -2.31 -16.28 -10.82
CA ARG A 45 -1.94 -15.05 -10.15
C ARG A 45 -1.61 -13.97 -11.17
N PHE A 46 -2.02 -12.75 -10.87
CA PHE A 46 -1.55 -11.59 -11.60
C PHE A 46 -0.10 -11.32 -11.19
N PHE A 47 0.67 -10.72 -12.08
CA PHE A 47 2.06 -10.39 -11.82
C PHE A 47 2.27 -8.88 -11.79
N ILE A 48 3.22 -8.46 -10.96
CA ILE A 48 3.64 -7.07 -10.84
C ILE A 48 4.78 -6.83 -11.83
N CYS A 49 4.76 -5.69 -12.50
CA CYS A 49 5.86 -5.24 -13.34
C CYS A 49 7.18 -5.22 -12.55
N GLY A 50 8.15 -6.05 -12.93
CA GLY A 50 9.45 -6.12 -12.26
C GLY A 50 10.29 -4.84 -12.37
N GLY A 51 9.97 -3.95 -13.33
CA GLY A 51 10.64 -2.67 -13.48
C GLY A 51 10.20 -1.64 -12.45
N CYS A 52 8.89 -1.34 -12.39
CA CYS A 52 8.36 -0.30 -11.50
C CYS A 52 7.90 -0.81 -10.13
N LEU A 53 7.62 -2.12 -10.00
CA LEU A 53 7.02 -2.78 -8.82
C LEU A 53 5.64 -2.26 -8.41
N CYS A 54 4.94 -1.60 -9.33
CA CYS A 54 3.76 -0.79 -9.05
C CYS A 54 2.52 -1.17 -9.90
N SER A 55 2.74 -1.63 -11.13
CA SER A 55 1.67 -2.00 -12.07
C SER A 55 1.42 -3.49 -12.09
N VAL A 56 0.16 -3.89 -12.19
CA VAL A 56 -0.32 -5.27 -12.08
C VAL A 56 -0.93 -5.71 -13.41
N TYR A 57 -0.62 -6.93 -13.85
CA TYR A 57 -1.17 -7.49 -15.09
C TYR A 57 -1.61 -8.95 -14.93
N CYS A 58 -2.70 -9.31 -15.62
CA CYS A 58 -3.18 -10.69 -15.69
C CYS A 58 -2.41 -11.55 -16.71
N SER A 59 -1.72 -10.93 -17.67
CA SER A 59 -1.00 -11.60 -18.76
C SER A 59 0.07 -10.69 -19.39
N ASP A 60 1.08 -11.28 -20.03
CA ASP A 60 2.08 -10.55 -20.84
C ASP A 60 1.41 -9.73 -21.96
N LYS A 61 0.31 -10.24 -22.53
CA LYS A 61 -0.51 -9.52 -23.50
C LYS A 61 -1.04 -8.20 -22.92
N CYS A 62 -1.56 -8.22 -21.70
CA CYS A 62 -2.04 -7.00 -21.02
C CYS A 62 -0.90 -6.04 -20.69
N GLN A 63 0.26 -6.54 -20.27
CA GLN A 63 1.44 -5.71 -20.04
C GLN A 63 1.84 -4.97 -21.33
N ARG A 64 2.02 -5.70 -22.44
CA ARG A 64 2.39 -5.13 -23.74
C ARG A 64 1.34 -4.15 -24.28
N HIS A 65 0.05 -4.44 -24.12
CA HIS A 65 -1.02 -3.53 -24.53
C HIS A 65 -0.95 -2.20 -23.79
N SER A 66 -0.71 -2.23 -22.48
CA SER A 66 -0.56 -1.02 -21.67
C SER A 66 0.82 -0.34 -21.78
N TRP A 67 1.79 -0.93 -22.49
CA TRP A 67 3.18 -0.46 -22.46
C TRP A 67 3.33 0.98 -22.94
N GLY A 68 2.56 1.41 -23.95
CA GLY A 68 2.61 2.78 -24.45
C GLY A 68 2.34 3.84 -23.37
N THR A 69 1.38 3.58 -22.47
CA THR A 69 1.03 4.48 -21.38
C THR A 69 1.82 4.20 -20.09
N HIS A 70 2.20 2.95 -19.85
CA HIS A 70 2.96 2.54 -18.66
C HIS A 70 4.44 2.92 -18.72
N ARG A 71 5.06 2.88 -19.91
CA ARG A 71 6.51 3.05 -20.09
C ARG A 71 7.07 4.33 -19.46
N PRO A 72 6.48 5.53 -19.65
CA PRO A 72 7.05 6.76 -19.08
C PRO A 72 7.14 6.70 -17.54
N MET A 73 6.10 6.18 -16.90
CA MET A 73 6.05 5.98 -15.45
C MET A 73 7.03 4.89 -15.01
N CYS A 74 7.07 3.75 -15.71
CA CYS A 74 8.01 2.66 -15.42
C CYS A 74 9.48 3.12 -15.49
N GLN A 75 9.82 3.90 -16.53
CA GLN A 75 11.15 4.47 -16.69
C GLN A 75 11.46 5.55 -15.66
N SER A 76 10.47 6.35 -15.24
CA SER A 76 10.65 7.36 -14.19
C SER A 76 10.98 6.68 -12.86
N ASN A 77 10.20 5.66 -12.47
CA ASN A 77 10.49 4.89 -11.26
C ASN A 77 11.85 4.17 -11.36
N ALA A 78 12.16 3.57 -12.52
CA ALA A 78 13.46 2.92 -12.72
C ALA A 78 14.64 3.91 -12.66
N ARG A 79 14.46 5.16 -13.09
CA ARG A 79 15.46 6.23 -12.96
C ARG A 79 15.60 6.68 -11.51
N GLU A 80 14.50 6.85 -10.79
CA GLU A 80 14.53 7.11 -9.34
C GLU A 80 15.28 5.98 -8.60
N TYR A 81 15.16 4.73 -9.08
CA TYR A 81 15.94 3.61 -8.55
C TYR A 81 17.43 3.66 -8.90
N ALA A 82 17.79 4.21 -10.06
CA ALA A 82 19.18 4.32 -10.53
C ALA A 82 19.94 5.53 -9.95
N VAL A 83 19.23 6.62 -9.60
CA VAL A 83 19.82 7.85 -9.03
C VAL A 83 20.09 7.72 -7.52
N ALA A 84 19.88 6.54 -6.93
CA ALA A 84 20.12 6.25 -5.52
C ALA A 84 21.61 6.22 -5.10
N GLU A 85 22.52 6.86 -5.85
CA GLU A 85 23.94 7.01 -5.47
C GLU A 85 24.16 7.96 -4.28
N HIS A 86 23.14 8.72 -3.85
CA HIS A 86 23.21 9.66 -2.72
C HIS A 86 22.05 9.48 -1.73
N ASN A 87 21.69 8.24 -1.39
CA ASN A 87 20.82 8.04 -0.22
C ASN A 87 21.65 8.06 1.07
N VAL A 88 21.05 8.49 2.18
CA VAL A 88 21.69 8.62 3.51
C VAL A 88 22.36 7.32 3.97
N TYR A 89 21.96 6.17 3.42
CA TYR A 89 22.45 4.85 3.77
C TYR A 89 23.48 4.27 2.79
N GLY A 90 23.78 4.95 1.68
CA GLY A 90 24.74 4.50 0.66
C GLY A 90 24.36 3.20 -0.07
N ASP A 91 23.12 2.70 0.04
CA ASP A 91 22.69 1.47 -0.66
C ASP A 91 22.07 1.82 -2.02
N PRO A 92 22.72 1.55 -3.16
CA PRO A 92 22.21 1.91 -4.49
C PRO A 92 20.91 1.16 -4.85
N ARG A 93 20.53 0.13 -4.09
CA ARG A 93 19.29 -0.64 -4.27
C ARG A 93 18.21 -0.25 -3.25
N LEU A 94 18.42 0.79 -2.43
CA LEU A 94 17.47 1.18 -1.39
C LEU A 94 16.06 1.35 -1.94
N ALA A 95 15.92 2.04 -3.07
CA ALA A 95 14.61 2.29 -3.68
C ALA A 95 13.95 1.00 -4.19
N GLN A 96 14.72 0.07 -4.77
CA GLN A 96 14.21 -1.25 -5.14
C GLN A 96 13.77 -2.06 -3.90
N ARG A 97 14.56 -2.02 -2.82
CA ARG A 97 14.22 -2.67 -1.54
C ARG A 97 12.96 -2.08 -0.92
N LEU A 98 12.81 -0.75 -0.99
CA LEU A 98 11.63 -0.04 -0.51
C LEU A 98 10.38 -0.47 -1.30
N GLY A 99 10.48 -0.54 -2.64
CA GLY A 99 9.38 -1.04 -3.48
C GLY A 99 9.00 -2.48 -3.16
N ASN A 100 9.99 -3.34 -2.93
CA ASN A 100 9.76 -4.72 -2.50
C ASN A 100 9.12 -4.79 -1.10
N PHE A 101 9.51 -3.92 -0.18
CA PHE A 101 8.91 -3.82 1.15
C PHE A 101 7.44 -3.41 1.05
N ILE A 102 7.13 -2.38 0.25
CA ILE A 102 5.76 -1.89 0.02
C ILE A 102 4.90 -2.99 -0.60
N SER A 103 5.41 -3.68 -1.62
CA SER A 103 4.68 -4.80 -2.25
C SER A 103 4.37 -5.93 -1.27
N LYS A 104 5.30 -6.26 -0.36
CA LYS A 104 5.08 -7.30 0.66
C LYS A 104 4.11 -6.88 1.77
N HIS A 105 4.07 -5.59 2.10
CA HIS A 105 3.20 -5.03 3.16
C HIS A 105 1.99 -4.30 2.57
N GLU A 106 1.65 -4.55 1.31
CA GLU A 106 0.62 -3.79 0.58
C GLU A 106 -0.70 -3.73 1.35
N GLN A 107 -1.20 -4.88 1.84
CA GLN A 107 -2.47 -4.94 2.58
C GLN A 107 -2.44 -4.10 3.86
N LEU A 108 -1.32 -4.16 4.59
CA LEU A 108 -1.12 -3.39 5.82
C LEU A 108 -1.04 -1.89 5.54
N ILE A 109 -0.31 -1.48 4.50
CA ILE A 109 -0.15 -0.08 4.09
C ILE A 109 -1.48 0.49 3.59
N GLN A 110 -2.20 -0.26 2.76
CA GLN A 110 -3.54 0.12 2.28
C GLN A 110 -4.52 0.30 3.45
N TRP A 111 -4.56 -0.66 4.36
CA TRP A 111 -5.40 -0.59 5.56
C TRP A 111 -5.02 0.63 6.41
N ALA A 112 -3.74 0.82 6.72
CA ALA A 112 -3.27 1.96 7.51
C ALA A 112 -3.65 3.30 6.86
N GLY A 113 -3.48 3.44 5.54
CA GLY A 113 -3.90 4.62 4.79
C GLY A 113 -5.40 4.91 4.92
N MET A 114 -6.23 3.89 4.81
CA MET A 114 -7.68 4.02 4.95
C MET A 114 -8.11 4.38 6.39
N GLN A 115 -7.46 3.81 7.40
CA GLN A 115 -7.72 4.14 8.81
C GLN A 115 -7.27 5.58 9.13
N ALA A 116 -6.03 5.94 8.78
CA ALA A 116 -5.47 7.25 9.04
C ALA A 116 -6.31 8.39 8.42
N LEU A 117 -6.77 8.19 7.18
CA LEU A 117 -7.63 9.18 6.49
C LEU A 117 -9.10 9.03 6.86
N GLN A 118 -9.46 8.10 7.74
CA GLN A 118 -10.83 7.84 8.20
C GLN A 118 -11.82 7.70 7.05
N VAL A 119 -11.45 7.03 5.96
CA VAL A 119 -12.21 7.06 4.71
C VAL A 119 -13.63 6.51 4.84
N LYS A 120 -13.86 5.58 5.78
CA LYS A 120 -15.20 5.04 6.09
C LYS A 120 -16.13 6.10 6.70
N ARG A 121 -15.58 7.03 7.49
CA ARG A 121 -16.32 8.12 8.15
C ARG A 121 -16.36 9.37 7.27
N MET A 122 -15.26 9.68 6.57
CA MET A 122 -15.07 10.91 5.83
C MET A 122 -14.39 10.63 4.48
N PRO A 123 -15.12 10.08 3.48
CA PRO A 123 -14.54 9.72 2.17
C PRO A 123 -13.87 10.89 1.45
N SER A 124 -14.30 12.13 1.68
CA SER A 124 -13.75 13.33 1.06
C SER A 124 -12.30 13.62 1.46
N ASN A 125 -11.80 13.06 2.57
CA ASN A 125 -10.42 13.27 3.03
C ASN A 125 -9.39 12.88 1.96
N VAL A 126 -9.71 11.92 1.09
CA VAL A 126 -8.81 11.40 0.05
C VAL A 126 -8.47 12.44 -1.03
N ARG A 127 -9.25 13.52 -1.12
CA ARG A 127 -9.01 14.63 -2.05
C ARG A 127 -8.03 15.68 -1.51
N HIS A 128 -7.76 15.67 -0.21
CA HIS A 128 -7.06 16.75 0.47
C HIS A 128 -5.93 16.28 1.38
N LYS A 129 -5.90 14.99 1.75
CA LYS A 129 -4.96 14.40 2.70
C LYS A 129 -4.25 13.22 2.09
N ALA A 130 -3.02 13.00 2.53
CA ALA A 130 -2.23 11.80 2.29
C ALA A 130 -1.65 11.29 3.62
N LEU A 131 -1.37 9.99 3.69
CA LEU A 131 -0.60 9.42 4.80
C LEU A 131 0.87 9.39 4.42
N LEU A 132 1.74 10.01 5.22
CA LEU A 132 3.19 9.85 5.15
C LEU A 132 3.62 8.79 6.17
N ILE A 133 4.36 7.78 5.70
CA ILE A 133 5.01 6.75 6.50
C ILE A 133 6.51 6.95 6.37
N VAL A 134 7.18 7.24 7.47
CA VAL A 134 8.64 7.42 7.51
C VAL A 134 9.28 6.17 8.08
N LEU A 135 10.22 5.60 7.31
CA LEU A 135 10.96 4.40 7.64
C LEU A 135 12.45 4.73 7.82
N ASP A 136 13.10 3.95 8.68
CA ASP A 136 14.55 3.83 8.77
C ASP A 136 15.01 2.55 8.07
N TYR A 137 16.20 2.56 7.49
CA TYR A 137 16.77 1.41 6.80
C TYR A 137 17.93 0.82 7.58
N GLN A 138 17.80 -0.47 7.90
CA GLN A 138 18.82 -1.23 8.59
C GLN A 138 19.13 -2.49 7.78
N PRO A 139 20.35 -2.63 7.24
CA PRO A 139 20.74 -3.83 6.51
C PRO A 139 20.52 -5.09 7.37
N HIS A 140 19.70 -5.99 6.88
CA HIS A 140 19.36 -7.23 7.56
C HIS A 140 19.32 -8.40 6.56
N SER A 141 19.69 -9.61 7.01
CA SER A 141 19.71 -10.83 6.19
C SER A 141 18.33 -11.19 5.65
N LYS A 142 17.30 -11.03 6.49
CA LYS A 142 15.89 -11.13 6.12
C LYS A 142 15.37 -9.79 5.58
N SER A 143 15.00 -9.76 4.30
CA SER A 143 14.48 -8.57 3.62
C SER A 143 13.26 -7.89 4.28
N VAL A 144 12.43 -8.64 5.02
CA VAL A 144 11.25 -8.10 5.70
C VAL A 144 11.58 -7.32 6.98
N LEU A 145 12.80 -7.48 7.50
CA LEU A 145 13.30 -6.79 8.70
C LEU A 145 14.27 -5.65 8.35
N GLN A 146 14.36 -5.28 7.07
CA GLN A 146 15.28 -4.23 6.61
C GLN A 146 14.77 -2.81 6.89
N PHE A 147 13.51 -2.67 7.25
CA PHE A 147 12.87 -1.38 7.48
C PHE A 147 12.20 -1.36 8.84
N SER A 148 12.31 -0.24 9.53
CA SER A 148 11.59 0.01 10.79
C SER A 148 10.78 1.30 10.69
N LEU A 149 9.63 1.35 11.35
CA LEU A 149 8.78 2.53 11.36
C LEU A 149 9.37 3.58 12.30
N VAL A 150 9.69 4.76 11.77
CA VAL A 150 10.09 5.93 12.57
C VAL A 150 8.82 6.63 13.05
N GLU A 151 8.07 7.20 12.12
CA GLU A 151 6.88 7.99 12.40
C GLU A 151 5.83 7.88 11.28
N THR A 152 4.62 8.34 11.59
CA THR A 152 3.58 8.53 10.59
C THR A 152 2.96 9.91 10.74
N GLN A 153 2.57 10.53 9.63
CA GLN A 153 1.97 11.86 9.62
C GLN A 153 0.85 11.95 8.58
N ILE A 154 -0.22 12.67 8.91
CA ILE A 154 -1.24 13.04 7.93
C ILE A 154 -0.85 14.40 7.36
N ILE A 155 -0.55 14.45 6.08
CA ILE A 155 -0.10 15.66 5.39
C ILE A 155 -1.11 16.10 4.32
N PRO A 156 -1.11 17.39 3.94
CA PRO A 156 -1.88 17.85 2.79
C PRO A 156 -1.49 17.12 1.50
N LEU A 157 -2.46 16.75 0.67
CA LEU A 157 -2.21 16.02 -0.58
C LEU A 157 -1.33 16.80 -1.56
N ASN A 158 -1.48 18.12 -1.63
CA ASN A 158 -0.63 18.99 -2.45
C ASN A 158 0.83 18.99 -1.96
N THR A 159 1.06 18.92 -0.65
CA THR A 159 2.40 18.76 -0.07
C THR A 159 2.99 17.40 -0.44
N ALA A 160 2.20 16.32 -0.34
CA ALA A 160 2.63 14.96 -0.69
C ALA A 160 3.01 14.79 -2.16
N LEU A 161 2.37 15.54 -3.06
CA LEU A 161 2.58 15.47 -4.51
C LEU A 161 3.47 16.59 -5.05
N HIS A 162 4.01 17.44 -4.18
CA HIS A 162 4.87 18.53 -4.60
C HIS A 162 6.14 18.00 -5.29
N GLY A 163 6.42 18.48 -6.50
CA GLY A 163 7.58 18.01 -7.29
C GLY A 163 7.39 16.64 -7.94
N SER A 164 6.21 16.03 -7.85
CA SER A 164 5.90 14.76 -8.54
C SER A 164 5.94 14.91 -10.06
N SER A 165 6.41 13.87 -10.75
CA SER A 165 6.45 13.86 -12.21
C SER A 165 5.03 13.85 -12.82
N PRO A 166 4.83 14.43 -14.02
CA PRO A 166 3.54 14.37 -14.71
C PRO A 166 3.03 12.92 -14.91
N ALA A 167 3.95 11.98 -15.19
CA ALA A 167 3.61 10.57 -15.37
C ALA A 167 3.01 9.93 -14.10
N LEU A 168 3.52 10.30 -12.92
CA LEU A 168 2.95 9.85 -11.64
C LEU A 168 1.55 10.44 -11.42
N LEU A 169 1.38 11.75 -11.68
CA LEU A 169 0.09 12.42 -11.53
C LEU A 169 -0.98 11.83 -12.47
N ASP A 170 -0.61 11.52 -13.71
CA ASP A 170 -1.49 10.87 -14.67
C ASP A 170 -1.89 9.46 -14.22
N GLU A 171 -0.96 8.68 -13.64
CA GLU A 171 -1.25 7.36 -13.10
C GLU A 171 -2.20 7.42 -11.89
N LEU A 172 -1.98 8.38 -10.98
CA LEU A 172 -2.87 8.64 -9.85
C LEU A 172 -4.29 8.95 -10.33
N LYS A 173 -4.42 9.86 -11.30
CA LYS A 173 -5.70 10.23 -11.91
C LYS A 173 -6.37 9.03 -12.59
N ARG A 174 -5.59 8.19 -13.28
CA ARG A 174 -6.09 6.98 -13.95
C ARG A 174 -6.65 5.96 -12.95
N ARG A 175 -5.94 5.70 -11.85
CA ARG A 175 -6.39 4.81 -10.76
C ARG A 175 -7.64 5.35 -10.06
N GLU A 176 -7.67 6.65 -9.78
CA GLU A 176 -8.86 7.28 -9.21
C GLU A 176 -10.08 7.11 -10.13
N GLN A 177 -9.94 7.43 -11.42
CA GLN A 177 -11.02 7.30 -12.39
C GLN A 177 -11.50 5.86 -12.54
N ARG A 178 -10.58 4.89 -12.54
CA ARG A 178 -10.89 3.47 -12.60
C ARG A 178 -11.70 3.03 -11.38
N SER A 179 -11.24 3.36 -10.18
CA SER A 179 -11.96 3.05 -8.94
C SER A 179 -13.37 3.65 -8.96
N ARG A 180 -13.53 4.91 -9.38
CA ARG A 180 -14.85 5.53 -9.50
C ARG A 180 -15.75 4.84 -10.52
N LYS A 181 -15.20 4.45 -11.68
CA LYS A 181 -15.95 3.74 -12.73
C LYS A 181 -16.42 2.36 -12.28
N SER A 182 -15.67 1.67 -11.41
CA SER A 182 -16.07 0.40 -10.81
C SER A 182 -16.96 0.57 -9.56
N GLY A 183 -17.44 1.78 -9.27
CA GLY A 183 -18.32 2.08 -8.14
C GLY A 183 -17.60 2.33 -6.80
N GLY A 184 -16.26 2.36 -6.82
CA GLY A 184 -15.41 2.75 -5.70
C GLY A 184 -15.42 4.25 -5.40
N LEU A 185 -14.74 4.63 -4.31
CA LEU A 185 -14.76 6.01 -3.79
C LEU A 185 -13.66 6.90 -4.39
N GLY A 186 -12.75 6.32 -5.17
CA GLY A 186 -11.56 6.97 -5.74
C GLY A 186 -10.28 6.30 -5.26
N ALA A 187 -9.17 7.04 -5.26
CA ALA A 187 -7.90 6.57 -4.72
C ALA A 187 -7.41 7.51 -3.62
N LEU A 188 -6.84 6.96 -2.54
CA LEU A 188 -6.05 7.73 -1.58
C LEU A 188 -4.56 7.59 -1.90
N VAL A 189 -3.77 8.50 -1.36
CA VAL A 189 -2.31 8.51 -1.51
C VAL A 189 -1.66 8.18 -0.18
N VAL A 190 -0.78 7.18 -0.19
CA VAL A 190 0.20 6.94 0.87
C VAL A 190 1.59 7.22 0.33
N VAL A 191 2.37 8.03 1.02
CA VAL A 191 3.79 8.26 0.71
C VAL A 191 4.61 7.46 1.71
N VAL A 192 5.50 6.61 1.20
CA VAL A 192 6.43 5.86 2.03
C VAL A 192 7.83 6.40 1.77
N GLN A 193 8.43 7.00 2.79
CA GLN A 193 9.73 7.64 2.73
C GLN A 193 10.72 6.85 3.60
N CYS A 194 11.94 6.68 3.12
CA CYS A 194 13.03 6.05 3.85
C CYS A 194 14.20 7.03 4.02
N GLY A 195 14.47 7.46 5.25
CA GLY A 195 15.45 8.51 5.59
C GLY A 195 14.99 9.94 5.31
N ILE A 196 15.72 10.94 5.84
CA ILE A 196 15.45 12.38 5.63
C ILE A 196 16.77 13.14 5.39
N PRO A 197 16.96 13.79 4.22
CA PRO A 197 16.23 13.57 2.98
C PRO A 197 16.45 12.14 2.49
N GLY A 198 15.43 11.51 1.94
CA GLY A 198 15.46 10.07 1.69
C GLY A 198 14.76 9.67 0.40
N THR A 199 14.77 8.36 0.14
CA THR A 199 14.02 7.79 -0.98
C THR A 199 12.54 7.77 -0.63
N CYS A 200 11.70 8.35 -1.49
CA CYS A 200 10.25 8.31 -1.34
C CYS A 200 9.59 7.45 -2.44
N GLN A 201 8.48 6.80 -2.10
CA GLN A 201 7.59 6.17 -3.07
C GLN A 201 6.14 6.55 -2.78
N VAL A 202 5.42 6.89 -3.85
CA VAL A 202 3.99 7.23 -3.80
C VAL A 202 3.18 5.99 -4.13
N VAL A 203 2.30 5.60 -3.21
CA VAL A 203 1.48 4.40 -3.26
C VAL A 203 0.00 4.81 -3.41
N PRO A 204 -0.56 4.74 -4.63
CA PRO A 204 -2.00 4.88 -4.82
C PRO A 204 -2.75 3.66 -4.30
N VAL A 205 -3.76 3.91 -3.47
CA VAL A 205 -4.64 2.89 -2.92
C VAL A 205 -6.06 3.14 -3.41
N GLU A 206 -6.56 2.25 -4.27
CA GLU A 206 -7.95 2.31 -4.74
C GLU A 206 -8.91 1.90 -3.63
N ILE A 207 -9.99 2.68 -3.49
CA ILE A 207 -10.93 2.52 -2.38
C ILE A 207 -12.19 1.83 -2.91
N PRO A 208 -12.51 0.62 -2.45
CA PRO A 208 -13.73 -0.06 -2.86
C PRO A 208 -14.97 0.69 -2.34
N ARG A 209 -16.13 0.41 -2.94
CA ARG A 209 -17.41 1.02 -2.53
C ARG A 209 -17.69 0.83 -1.04
N ASN A 210 -17.45 -0.39 -0.56
CA ASN A 210 -17.64 -0.79 0.82
C ASN A 210 -16.29 -1.24 1.37
N VAL A 211 -15.80 -0.54 2.39
CA VAL A 211 -14.63 -0.96 3.16
C VAL A 211 -15.09 -2.00 4.18
N PRO A 212 -14.71 -3.29 4.02
CA PRO A 212 -15.37 -4.37 4.75
C PRO A 212 -14.94 -4.43 6.22
N TRP A 213 -13.73 -3.98 6.58
CA TRP A 213 -13.21 -4.03 7.94
C TRP A 213 -13.68 -2.85 8.82
N ASP A 214 -13.42 -3.01 10.11
CA ASP A 214 -13.79 -2.04 11.15
C ASP A 214 -12.91 -0.79 11.10
N SER A 215 -13.43 0.32 11.61
CA SER A 215 -12.63 1.51 11.87
C SER A 215 -11.80 1.31 13.14
N ARG A 216 -10.51 1.64 13.07
CA ARG A 216 -9.52 1.34 14.12
C ARG A 216 -8.64 2.56 14.36
N ASP A 217 -8.69 3.10 15.58
CA ASP A 217 -7.84 4.22 15.99
C ASP A 217 -6.42 3.77 16.37
N ASP A 218 -6.23 2.48 16.66
CA ASP A 218 -4.93 1.84 16.96
C ASP A 218 -4.17 1.38 15.70
N TRP A 219 -4.44 2.00 14.56
CA TRP A 219 -3.83 1.64 13.28
C TRP A 219 -2.32 1.86 13.25
N GLU A 220 -1.81 2.93 13.86
CA GLU A 220 -0.38 3.23 13.88
C GLU A 220 0.41 2.23 14.76
N PRO A 221 0.00 1.93 16.01
CA PRO A 221 0.61 0.86 16.79
C PRO A 221 0.59 -0.50 16.07
N THR A 222 -0.50 -0.79 15.34
CA THR A 222 -0.63 -2.03 14.55
C THR A 222 0.38 -2.06 13.41
N LEU A 223 0.48 -0.98 12.63
CA LEU A 223 1.47 -0.82 11.57
C LEU A 223 2.88 -1.01 12.12
N ARG A 224 3.21 -0.34 13.23
CA ARG A 224 4.52 -0.43 13.88
C ARG A 224 4.87 -1.86 14.25
N LYS A 225 3.96 -2.58 14.91
CA LYS A 225 4.17 -3.98 15.33
C LYS A 225 4.46 -4.89 14.13
N PHE A 226 3.60 -4.86 13.12
CA PHE A 226 3.75 -5.73 11.95
C PHE A 226 5.05 -5.43 11.19
N VAL A 227 5.43 -4.16 11.05
CA VAL A 227 6.70 -3.78 10.43
C VAL A 227 7.89 -4.25 11.27
N SER A 228 7.90 -4.02 12.59
CA SER A 228 9.00 -4.43 13.47
C SER A 228 9.19 -5.94 13.55
N GLU A 229 8.12 -6.71 13.40
CA GLU A 229 8.15 -8.18 13.39
C GLU A 229 8.39 -8.75 11.98
N GLY A 230 8.50 -7.91 10.95
CA GLY A 230 8.68 -8.33 9.56
C GLY A 230 7.51 -9.15 9.02
N ARG A 231 6.29 -8.86 9.50
CA ARG A 231 5.08 -9.63 9.22
C ARG A 231 4.36 -9.12 7.99
N THR A 232 4.25 -10.01 7.01
CA THR A 232 3.56 -9.76 5.73
C THR A 232 2.20 -10.47 5.66
N ASP A 233 1.71 -11.00 6.76
CA ASP A 233 0.51 -11.82 6.87
C ASP A 233 -0.67 -11.04 7.46
N PHE A 234 -0.65 -9.71 7.48
CA PHE A 234 -1.69 -8.87 8.09
C PHE A 234 -3.11 -9.22 7.64
N MET A 235 -4.01 -9.47 8.60
CA MET A 235 -5.42 -9.82 8.35
C MET A 235 -6.37 -8.86 9.09
N PRO A 236 -6.98 -7.88 8.41
CA PRO A 236 -7.87 -6.93 9.06
C PRO A 236 -9.18 -7.60 9.50
N ILE A 237 -9.77 -7.08 10.58
CA ILE A 237 -11.00 -7.62 11.16
C ILE A 237 -12.24 -6.83 10.69
N SER A 238 -13.31 -7.55 10.37
CA SER A 238 -14.66 -7.03 10.12
C SER A 238 -15.63 -7.58 11.15
N THR A 239 -16.32 -6.72 11.89
CA THR A 239 -17.39 -7.15 12.80
C THR A 239 -18.74 -7.02 12.10
N THR A 240 -19.47 -8.12 12.00
CA THR A 240 -20.81 -8.17 11.40
C THR A 240 -21.86 -8.60 12.41
N SER A 241 -23.14 -8.49 12.06
CA SER A 241 -24.25 -9.03 12.87
C SER A 241 -24.18 -10.54 13.07
N GLN A 242 -23.43 -11.25 12.22
CA GLN A 242 -23.23 -12.70 12.29
C GLN A 242 -21.94 -13.09 13.03
N GLY A 243 -21.19 -12.12 13.56
CA GLY A 243 -19.93 -12.32 14.26
C GLY A 243 -18.74 -11.69 13.53
N ILE A 244 -17.55 -12.09 13.97
CA ILE A 244 -16.27 -11.56 13.48
C ILE A 244 -15.86 -12.30 12.21
N ILE A 245 -15.71 -11.56 11.12
CA ILE A 245 -15.19 -12.05 9.84
C ILE A 245 -13.75 -11.54 9.69
N TYR A 246 -12.84 -12.45 9.35
CA TYR A 246 -11.45 -12.14 9.08
C TYR A 246 -11.23 -11.95 7.59
N GLY A 247 -10.68 -10.79 7.21
CA GLY A 247 -10.29 -10.47 5.83
C GLY A 247 -9.06 -11.23 5.36
#